data_AF-A0A8D4D5X4-F1
#
_entry.id   AF-A0A8D4D5X4-F1
#
_cell.length_a   1.000
_cell.length_b   1.000
_cell.length_c   1.000
_cell.angle_alpha   90.00
_cell.angle_beta   90.00
_cell.angle_gamma   90.00
#
_symmetry.space_group_name_H-M   'P 1'
#
loop_
_entity.id
_entity.type
_entity.pdbx_description
1 polymer ?
#
loop_
_entity_poly.entity_id
_entity_poly.type
_entity_poly.pdbx_seq_one_letter_code
_entity_poly.pdbx_strand_id
1 'polypeptide(L)'
;MLNERLRMAKQLLKEDGVIFVSIDDSEQAYLKVLMDEIFGEENFIACVPAILNPSGRQVNTEIALTHEYILIYGGVNFVPEELDNEYVINKLPEIYKNRNLETLVDNKGEYWLQYTLENQSKKFNDKNRPNLAYPIFINKDENHNLYHTIEPTEKTIYTLWPKNVNGVQYVWRWSREKINKEKEELVIKMDNDKFKIYPKKRKNTWIFKTIIKGSSFNNKTGNKVLSSILKSDEFSTAKPVELIKLLIKLHPNNNARILDFYAGSGTTGHAVMELNKEDGGNRVIH
;
A
#
# COMPACT_ATOMS: atom_id res chain seq x y z
N MET A 1 -24.43 -20.91 9.05
CA MET A 1 -24.97 -19.54 9.23
C MET A 1 -24.09 -18.47 8.58
N LEU A 2 -22.76 -18.52 8.73
CA LEU A 2 -21.86 -17.56 8.08
C LEU A 2 -21.76 -17.72 6.55
N ASN A 3 -21.81 -18.97 6.05
CA ASN A 3 -21.79 -19.31 4.62
C ASN A 3 -22.79 -18.49 3.79
N GLU A 4 -24.08 -18.54 4.13
CA GLU A 4 -25.14 -17.80 3.40
C GLU A 4 -24.89 -16.29 3.38
N ARG A 5 -24.44 -15.72 4.51
CA ARG A 5 -24.13 -14.29 4.60
C ARG A 5 -22.96 -13.90 3.70
N LEU A 6 -21.89 -14.71 3.68
CA LEU A 6 -20.73 -14.49 2.81
C LEU A 6 -21.10 -14.65 1.33
N ARG A 7 -21.99 -15.60 0.98
CA ARG A 7 -22.52 -15.75 -0.39
C ARG A 7 -23.31 -14.52 -0.83
N MET A 8 -24.17 -13.99 0.03
CA MET A 8 -24.89 -12.73 -0.24
C MET A 8 -23.92 -11.55 -0.35
N ALA A 9 -22.92 -11.46 0.52
CA ALA A 9 -21.90 -10.41 0.44
C ALA A 9 -21.13 -10.47 -0.90
N LYS A 10 -20.78 -11.66 -1.38
CA LYS A 10 -20.14 -11.86 -2.69
C LYS A 10 -21.03 -11.35 -3.84
N GLN A 11 -22.34 -11.56 -3.77
CA GLN A 11 -23.28 -11.06 -4.80
C GLN A 11 -23.37 -9.53 -4.84
N LEU A 12 -23.14 -8.85 -3.72
CA LEU A 12 -23.15 -7.39 -3.61
C LEU A 12 -21.80 -6.76 -3.93
N LEU A 13 -20.71 -7.54 -3.89
CA LEU A 13 -19.36 -7.06 -4.10
C LEU A 13 -19.11 -6.79 -5.59
N LYS A 14 -18.65 -5.58 -5.91
CA LYS A 14 -18.24 -5.23 -7.27
C LYS A 14 -16.93 -5.91 -7.66
N GLU A 15 -16.63 -5.91 -8.96
CA GLU A 15 -15.35 -6.40 -9.49
C GLU A 15 -14.13 -5.60 -8.98
N ASP A 16 -14.32 -4.32 -8.66
CA ASP A 16 -13.33 -3.46 -8.01
C ASP A 16 -13.54 -3.37 -6.50
N GLY A 17 -14.42 -4.18 -5.92
CA GLY A 17 -14.72 -4.20 -4.50
C GLY A 17 -13.72 -5.03 -3.68
N VAL A 18 -13.75 -4.86 -2.37
CA VAL A 18 -12.94 -5.64 -1.42
C VAL A 18 -13.78 -6.00 -0.19
N ILE A 19 -13.54 -7.18 0.36
CA ILE A 19 -14.09 -7.60 1.65
C ILE A 19 -12.95 -7.81 2.65
N PHE A 20 -13.16 -7.28 3.85
CA PHE A 20 -12.28 -7.47 5.01
C PHE A 20 -13.04 -8.24 6.08
N VAL A 21 -12.44 -9.29 6.63
CA VAL A 21 -13.07 -10.06 7.72
C VAL A 21 -12.09 -10.23 8.86
N SER A 22 -12.43 -9.64 10.02
CA SER A 22 -11.67 -9.82 11.27
C SER A 22 -12.04 -11.15 11.93
N ILE A 23 -11.02 -11.89 12.38
CA ILE A 23 -11.20 -13.18 13.04
C ILE A 23 -10.05 -13.46 14.01
N ASP A 24 -10.31 -14.15 15.11
CA ASP A 24 -9.26 -14.63 16.03
C ASP A 24 -8.63 -15.94 15.53
N ASP A 25 -7.64 -16.47 16.24
CA ASP A 25 -6.97 -17.73 15.90
C ASP A 25 -7.90 -18.97 15.89
N SER A 26 -9.03 -18.94 16.59
CA SER A 26 -9.83 -20.14 16.85
C SER A 26 -10.51 -20.65 15.57
N GLU A 27 -10.99 -19.73 14.74
CA GLU A 27 -11.76 -20.04 13.53
C GLU A 27 -11.10 -19.55 12.24
N GLN A 28 -9.91 -18.93 12.31
CA GLN A 28 -9.25 -18.31 11.16
C GLN A 28 -9.01 -19.29 10.01
N ALA A 29 -8.54 -20.50 10.30
CA ALA A 29 -8.24 -21.50 9.27
C ALA A 29 -9.51 -21.99 8.56
N TYR A 30 -10.56 -22.32 9.32
CA TYR A 30 -11.84 -22.75 8.76
C TYR A 30 -12.52 -21.65 7.95
N LEU A 31 -12.46 -20.41 8.45
CA LEU A 31 -12.98 -19.26 7.72
C LEU A 31 -12.22 -19.02 6.42
N LYS A 32 -10.89 -19.15 6.41
CA LYS A 32 -10.08 -19.01 5.20
C LYS A 32 -10.54 -19.98 4.12
N VAL A 33 -10.70 -21.26 4.46
CA VAL A 33 -11.18 -22.31 3.54
C VAL A 33 -12.57 -21.99 3.02
N LEU A 34 -13.50 -21.57 3.89
CA LEU A 34 -14.85 -21.18 3.47
C LEU A 34 -14.82 -19.96 2.52
N MET A 35 -13.96 -18.98 2.79
CA MET A 35 -13.82 -17.82 1.93
C MET A 35 -13.18 -18.18 0.58
N ASP A 36 -12.24 -19.11 0.53
CA ASP A 36 -11.70 -19.62 -0.74
C ASP A 36 -12.81 -20.24 -1.60
N GLU A 37 -13.69 -21.05 -1.01
CA GLU A 37 -14.82 -21.67 -1.71
C GLU A 37 -15.81 -20.63 -2.27
N ILE A 38 -16.07 -19.56 -1.52
CA ILE A 38 -17.09 -18.55 -1.89
C ILE A 38 -16.53 -17.47 -2.81
N PHE A 39 -15.33 -16.97 -2.52
CA PHE A 39 -14.73 -15.82 -3.20
C PHE A 39 -13.75 -16.22 -4.29
N GLY A 40 -13.24 -17.45 -4.30
CA GLY A 40 -12.15 -17.93 -5.15
C GLY A 40 -10.79 -17.72 -4.48
N GLU A 41 -9.95 -18.75 -4.44
CA GLU A 41 -8.60 -18.68 -3.87
C GLU A 41 -7.73 -17.66 -4.61
N GLU A 42 -7.93 -17.52 -5.92
CA GLU A 42 -7.24 -16.55 -6.77
C GLU A 42 -7.53 -15.09 -6.39
N ASN A 43 -8.65 -14.86 -5.69
CA ASN A 43 -9.08 -13.54 -5.22
C ASN A 43 -8.59 -13.24 -3.80
N PHE A 44 -7.88 -14.17 -3.14
CA PHE A 44 -7.25 -13.94 -1.85
C PHE A 44 -6.07 -12.97 -2.00
N ILE A 45 -6.07 -11.90 -1.19
CA ILE A 45 -5.03 -10.87 -1.23
C ILE A 45 -4.02 -11.09 -0.12
N ALA A 46 -4.49 -11.16 1.13
CA ALA A 46 -3.62 -11.27 2.29
C ALA A 46 -4.37 -11.74 3.54
N CYS A 47 -3.63 -12.38 4.44
CA CYS A 47 -4.01 -12.58 5.84
C CYS A 47 -3.12 -11.66 6.67
N VAL A 48 -3.71 -10.67 7.32
CA VAL A 48 -2.99 -9.59 7.98
C VAL A 48 -3.15 -9.72 9.49
N PRO A 49 -2.08 -10.03 10.24
CA PRO A 49 -2.10 -9.90 11.69
C PRO A 49 -2.22 -8.42 12.09
N ALA A 50 -3.21 -8.13 12.93
CA ALA A 50 -3.41 -6.84 13.56
C ALA A 50 -3.15 -6.96 15.07
N ILE A 51 -2.10 -6.30 15.55
CA ILE A 51 -1.72 -6.32 16.98
C ILE A 51 -2.62 -5.34 17.73
N LEU A 52 -3.79 -5.82 18.18
CA LEU A 52 -4.81 -5.01 18.85
C LEU A 52 -4.65 -5.00 20.39
N ASN A 53 -3.93 -5.96 20.95
CA ASN A 53 -3.63 -6.03 22.38
C ASN A 53 -2.13 -6.30 22.63
N PRO A 54 -1.25 -5.28 22.53
CA PRO A 54 0.20 -5.46 22.65
C PRO A 54 0.68 -6.03 23.98
N SER A 55 -0.06 -5.79 25.07
CA SER A 55 0.25 -6.37 26.39
C SER A 55 0.01 -7.89 26.45
N GLY A 56 -0.72 -8.42 25.47
CA GLY A 56 -1.13 -9.80 25.42
C GLY A 56 -2.28 -10.12 26.35
N ARG A 57 -2.96 -11.24 26.07
CA ARG A 57 -3.88 -11.89 26.98
C ARG A 57 -3.42 -13.33 27.13
N GLN A 58 -3.22 -13.76 28.37
CA GLN A 58 -3.00 -15.17 28.67
C GLN A 58 -4.38 -15.80 28.82
N VAL A 59 -4.81 -16.56 27.81
CA VAL A 59 -6.05 -17.35 27.87
C VAL A 59 -5.68 -18.77 27.56
N ASN A 60 -5.62 -19.62 28.58
CA ASN A 60 -5.42 -21.07 28.44
C ASN A 60 -4.13 -21.48 27.70
N THR A 61 -3.16 -20.57 27.57
CA THR A 61 -1.87 -20.78 26.89
C THR A 61 -0.76 -20.13 27.70
N GLU A 62 0.44 -20.72 27.66
CA GLU A 62 1.65 -20.09 28.21
C GLU A 62 2.19 -18.96 27.30
N ILE A 63 1.64 -18.85 26.09
CA ILE A 63 1.94 -17.79 25.12
C ILE A 63 0.92 -16.67 25.27
N ALA A 64 1.39 -15.42 25.35
CA ALA A 64 0.52 -14.25 25.39
C ALA A 64 -0.02 -13.92 23.99
N LEU A 65 -1.32 -14.03 23.78
CA LEU A 65 -1.97 -13.72 22.50
C LEU A 65 -2.15 -12.20 22.35
N THR A 66 -1.61 -11.63 21.28
CA THR A 66 -1.53 -10.16 21.09
C THR A 66 -2.25 -9.63 19.85
N HIS A 67 -2.55 -10.50 18.89
CA HIS A 67 -3.08 -10.14 17.59
C HIS A 67 -4.37 -10.90 17.26
N GLU A 68 -5.07 -10.36 16.27
CA GLU A 68 -6.13 -11.02 15.52
C GLU A 68 -5.76 -11.00 14.04
N TYR A 69 -6.52 -11.68 13.18
CA TYR A 69 -6.31 -11.68 11.74
C TYR A 69 -7.38 -10.88 11.01
N ILE A 70 -6.97 -10.30 9.89
CA ILE A 70 -7.87 -9.71 8.90
C ILE A 70 -7.63 -10.45 7.59
N LEU A 71 -8.64 -11.19 7.14
CA LEU A 71 -8.66 -11.80 5.82
C LEU A 71 -9.12 -10.77 4.80
N ILE A 72 -8.38 -10.65 3.70
CA ILE A 72 -8.65 -9.71 2.62
C ILE A 72 -8.87 -10.49 1.33
N TYR A 73 -10.05 -10.30 0.72
CA TYR A 73 -10.36 -10.79 -0.62
C TYR A 73 -10.82 -9.63 -1.50
N GLY A 74 -10.28 -9.55 -2.70
CA GLY A 74 -10.65 -8.55 -3.70
C GLY A 74 -11.63 -9.10 -4.73
N GLY A 75 -12.31 -8.21 -5.43
CA GLY A 75 -12.80 -8.52 -6.75
C GLY A 75 -11.64 -8.60 -7.77
N VAL A 76 -11.93 -9.16 -8.95
CA VAL A 76 -10.95 -9.41 -10.01
C VAL A 76 -10.15 -8.16 -10.44
N ASN A 77 -10.74 -6.97 -10.32
CA ASN A 77 -10.17 -5.70 -10.72
C ASN A 77 -9.74 -4.83 -9.52
N PHE A 78 -9.82 -5.35 -8.30
CA PHE A 78 -9.45 -4.58 -7.12
C PHE A 78 -7.93 -4.40 -7.03
N VAL A 79 -7.53 -3.14 -6.91
CA VAL A 79 -6.13 -2.75 -6.65
C VAL A 79 -6.12 -1.85 -5.42
N PRO A 80 -5.40 -2.23 -4.36
CA PRO A 80 -5.31 -1.39 -3.15
C PRO A 80 -4.69 -0.03 -3.45
N GLU A 81 -5.27 1.05 -2.90
CA GLU A 81 -4.65 2.38 -2.94
C GLU A 81 -3.40 2.40 -2.03
N GLU A 82 -2.37 3.12 -2.47
CA GLU A 82 -1.21 3.37 -1.61
C GLU A 82 -1.55 4.38 -0.50
N LEU A 83 -0.99 4.18 0.69
CA LEU A 83 -1.23 5.05 1.83
C LEU A 83 -0.39 6.33 1.77
N ASP A 84 -0.99 7.47 2.09
CA ASP A 84 -0.30 8.75 2.17
C ASP A 84 0.83 8.75 3.20
N ASN A 85 1.94 9.44 2.87
CA ASN A 85 3.10 9.51 3.75
C ASN A 85 2.75 10.10 5.13
N GLU A 86 2.00 11.20 5.18
CA GLU A 86 1.60 11.80 6.46
C GLU A 86 0.80 10.82 7.33
N TYR A 87 -0.15 10.10 6.72
CA TYR A 87 -0.96 9.11 7.42
C TYR A 87 -0.10 8.00 8.03
N VAL A 88 0.81 7.39 7.25
CA VAL A 88 1.62 6.28 7.77
C VAL A 88 2.62 6.71 8.84
N ILE A 89 3.19 7.91 8.74
CA ILE A 89 4.13 8.41 9.75
C ILE A 89 3.41 8.71 11.06
N ASN A 90 2.19 9.25 11.00
CA ASN A 90 1.42 9.57 12.20
C ASN A 90 0.77 8.34 12.84
N LYS A 91 0.27 7.39 12.04
CA LYS A 91 -0.53 6.26 12.54
C LYS A 91 0.24 4.95 12.63
N LEU A 92 1.21 4.72 11.76
CA LEU A 92 1.96 3.47 11.64
C LEU A 92 3.50 3.65 11.73
N PRO A 93 4.03 4.50 12.65
CA PRO A 93 5.47 4.81 12.71
C PRO A 93 6.36 3.60 13.02
N GLU A 94 5.80 2.58 13.67
CA GLU A 94 6.52 1.33 13.98
C GLU A 94 6.75 0.45 12.74
N ILE A 95 5.91 0.62 11.70
CA ILE A 95 5.95 -0.20 10.48
C ILE A 95 6.64 0.55 9.34
N TYR A 96 6.43 1.86 9.26
CA TYR A 96 6.97 2.73 8.22
C TYR A 96 7.95 3.74 8.83
N LYS A 97 9.19 3.71 8.35
CA LYS A 97 10.20 4.70 8.72
C LYS A 97 10.11 5.88 7.76
N ASN A 98 10.19 7.10 8.29
CA ASN A 98 10.26 8.29 7.45
C ASN A 98 11.46 8.17 6.49
N ARG A 99 11.21 8.44 5.19
CA ARG A 99 12.24 8.39 4.15
C ARG A 99 13.07 9.69 4.10
N ASN A 100 12.62 10.76 4.76
CA ASN A 100 13.24 12.09 4.70
C ASN A 100 13.56 12.52 3.26
N LEU A 101 12.62 12.30 2.33
CA LEU A 101 12.79 12.70 0.94
C LEU A 101 12.60 14.22 0.82
N GLU A 102 13.51 14.87 0.08
CA GLU A 102 13.38 16.26 -0.32
C GLU A 102 12.22 16.43 -1.29
N THR A 103 11.33 17.41 -1.01
CA THR A 103 10.27 17.82 -1.93
C THR A 103 10.85 18.72 -3.01
N LEU A 104 10.78 18.27 -4.26
CA LEU A 104 11.18 19.03 -5.43
C LEU A 104 9.94 19.46 -6.21
N VAL A 105 10.03 20.53 -7.00
CA VAL A 105 8.89 21.08 -7.75
C VAL A 105 9.30 21.34 -9.19
N ASP A 106 8.43 20.99 -10.12
CA ASP A 106 8.50 21.43 -11.52
C ASP A 106 7.14 21.95 -12.00
N ASN A 107 7.01 22.20 -13.30
CA ASN A 107 5.78 22.67 -13.93
C ASN A 107 4.58 21.70 -13.81
N LYS A 108 4.79 20.45 -13.40
CA LYS A 108 3.74 19.44 -13.17
C LYS A 108 3.45 19.25 -11.67
N GLY A 109 4.07 20.06 -10.81
CA GLY A 109 3.89 20.04 -9.36
C GLY A 109 5.01 19.32 -8.62
N GLU A 110 4.69 18.86 -7.41
CA GLU A 110 5.66 18.23 -6.51
C GLU A 110 6.13 16.86 -7.04
N TYR A 111 7.38 16.52 -6.76
CA TYR A 111 7.92 15.20 -6.98
C TYR A 111 9.05 14.86 -6.00
N TRP A 112 9.29 13.56 -5.86
CA TRP A 112 10.37 13.02 -5.03
C TRP A 112 11.23 12.04 -5.82
N LEU A 113 12.52 11.99 -5.50
CA LEU A 113 13.48 11.05 -6.09
C LEU A 113 13.77 9.94 -5.09
N GLN A 114 12.94 8.90 -5.13
CA GLN A 114 12.97 7.84 -4.12
C GLN A 114 13.94 6.70 -4.46
N TYR A 115 13.92 6.23 -5.71
CA TYR A 115 14.74 5.12 -6.18
C TYR A 115 15.31 5.44 -7.55
N THR A 116 16.46 4.85 -7.86
CA THR A 116 17.01 4.91 -9.22
C THR A 116 16.11 4.16 -10.20
N LEU A 117 16.22 4.54 -11.48
CA LEU A 117 15.58 3.86 -12.61
C LEU A 117 16.05 2.41 -12.74
N GLU A 118 17.26 2.12 -12.27
CA GLU A 118 17.79 0.76 -12.20
C GLU A 118 16.96 -0.13 -11.27
N ASN A 119 16.68 -1.35 -11.71
CA ASN A 119 16.11 -2.35 -10.83
C ASN A 119 17.18 -2.84 -9.83
N GLN A 120 16.81 -2.99 -8.56
CA GLN A 120 17.77 -3.39 -7.53
C GLN A 120 17.75 -4.88 -7.22
N SER A 121 16.81 -5.64 -7.78
CA SER A 121 16.67 -7.07 -7.51
C SER A 121 17.28 -7.93 -8.61
N LYS A 122 18.10 -8.91 -8.22
CA LYS A 122 18.69 -9.95 -9.09
C LYS A 122 17.62 -10.74 -9.88
N LYS A 123 16.39 -10.77 -9.36
CA LYS A 123 15.25 -11.43 -10.03
C LYS A 123 14.85 -10.72 -11.32
N PHE A 124 15.24 -9.48 -11.55
CA PHE A 124 15.00 -8.78 -12.82
C PHE A 124 16.34 -8.64 -13.53
N ASN A 125 16.51 -9.43 -14.58
CA ASN A 125 17.74 -9.51 -15.35
C ASN A 125 17.44 -9.66 -16.84
N ASP A 126 18.47 -9.51 -17.66
CA ASP A 126 18.38 -9.64 -19.12
C ASP A 126 17.81 -10.99 -19.59
N LYS A 127 18.05 -12.09 -18.87
CA LYS A 127 17.52 -13.41 -19.24
C LYS A 127 16.00 -13.49 -19.16
N ASN A 128 15.36 -12.79 -18.21
CA ASN A 128 13.91 -12.84 -18.04
C ASN A 128 13.19 -11.57 -18.49
N ARG A 129 13.89 -10.45 -18.64
CA ARG A 129 13.36 -9.17 -19.13
C ARG A 129 14.34 -8.54 -20.13
N PRO A 130 14.65 -9.23 -21.26
CA PRO A 130 15.68 -8.79 -22.21
C PRO A 130 15.42 -7.39 -22.76
N ASN A 131 14.14 -7.03 -22.98
CA ASN A 131 13.75 -5.72 -23.50
C ASN A 131 14.02 -4.55 -22.54
N LEU A 132 14.40 -4.83 -21.29
CA LEU A 132 14.75 -3.83 -20.27
C LEU A 132 16.26 -3.73 -20.03
N ALA A 133 17.08 -4.55 -20.71
CA ALA A 133 18.54 -4.46 -20.70
C ALA A 133 19.02 -3.69 -21.93
N TYR A 134 19.24 -2.40 -21.79
CA TYR A 134 19.71 -1.55 -22.89
C TYR A 134 20.53 -0.37 -22.37
N PRO A 135 21.40 0.26 -23.19
CA PRO A 135 22.10 1.45 -22.77
C PRO A 135 21.17 2.67 -22.82
N ILE A 136 21.35 3.57 -21.86
CA ILE A 136 20.82 4.94 -21.90
C ILE A 136 22.01 5.87 -22.11
N PHE A 137 21.92 6.76 -23.09
CA PHE A 137 22.99 7.68 -23.41
C PHE A 137 22.75 9.00 -22.69
N ILE A 138 23.73 9.44 -21.91
CA ILE A 138 23.72 10.74 -21.25
C ILE A 138 24.43 11.73 -22.18
N ASN A 139 23.73 12.82 -22.46
CA ASN A 139 24.19 13.87 -23.33
C ASN A 139 24.32 15.18 -22.54
N LYS A 140 25.15 16.08 -23.03
CA LYS A 140 25.35 17.41 -22.44
C LYS A 140 25.13 18.47 -23.51
N ASP A 141 24.26 19.43 -23.26
CA ASP A 141 24.04 20.55 -24.19
C ASP A 141 25.12 21.64 -24.03
N GLU A 142 25.02 22.67 -24.88
CA GLU A 142 25.94 23.83 -24.89
C GLU A 142 25.86 24.65 -23.59
N ASN A 143 24.72 24.60 -22.89
CA ASN A 143 24.49 25.24 -21.60
C ASN A 143 24.87 24.34 -20.41
N HIS A 144 25.55 23.22 -20.67
CA HIS A 144 25.96 22.21 -19.70
C HIS A 144 24.83 21.45 -19.00
N ASN A 145 23.59 21.52 -19.50
CA ASN A 145 22.49 20.71 -18.99
C ASN A 145 22.60 19.25 -19.44
N LEU A 146 22.27 18.33 -18.55
CA LEU A 146 22.26 16.90 -18.83
C LEU A 146 20.88 16.44 -19.29
N TYR A 147 20.85 15.62 -20.33
CA TYR A 147 19.63 14.96 -20.80
C TYR A 147 19.95 13.56 -21.32
N HIS A 148 18.94 12.70 -21.44
CA HIS A 148 19.13 11.32 -21.87
C HIS A 148 18.50 11.06 -23.23
N THR A 149 19.05 10.09 -23.96
CA THR A 149 18.50 9.52 -25.18
C THR A 149 18.60 8.00 -25.15
N ILE A 150 17.76 7.33 -25.96
CA ILE A 150 17.80 5.86 -26.12
C ILE A 150 18.76 5.41 -27.22
N GLU A 151 19.25 6.34 -28.04
CA GLU A 151 20.26 6.15 -29.08
C GLU A 151 21.37 7.20 -28.91
N PRO A 152 22.63 6.90 -29.30
CA PRO A 152 23.73 7.84 -29.14
C PRO A 152 23.56 9.04 -30.07
N THR A 153 24.14 10.18 -29.66
CA THR A 153 24.19 11.42 -30.44
C THR A 153 25.60 12.01 -30.41
N GLU A 154 25.88 13.00 -31.24
CA GLU A 154 27.15 13.75 -31.19
C GLU A 154 27.40 14.42 -29.82
N LYS A 155 26.34 14.66 -29.04
CA LYS A 155 26.40 15.27 -27.71
C LYS A 155 26.51 14.23 -26.58
N THR A 156 26.61 12.94 -26.90
CA THR A 156 26.73 11.86 -25.91
C THR A 156 28.08 11.93 -25.21
N ILE A 157 28.04 12.05 -23.88
CA ILE A 157 29.23 12.07 -23.01
C ILE A 157 29.41 10.79 -22.21
N TYR A 158 28.36 9.97 -22.08
CA TYR A 158 28.42 8.75 -21.30
C TYR A 158 27.36 7.73 -21.74
N THR A 159 27.75 6.45 -21.79
CA THR A 159 26.84 5.33 -22.05
C THR A 159 26.55 4.61 -20.75
N LEU A 160 25.34 4.78 -20.23
CA LEU A 160 24.91 4.17 -18.97
C LEU A 160 24.20 2.85 -19.23
N TRP A 161 24.79 1.76 -18.75
CA TRP A 161 24.15 0.44 -18.69
C TRP A 161 23.57 0.20 -17.29
N PRO A 162 22.51 -0.63 -17.16
CA PRO A 162 22.20 -1.18 -15.85
C PRO A 162 23.42 -1.97 -15.35
N LYS A 163 23.63 -2.01 -14.04
CA LYS A 163 24.79 -2.68 -13.46
C LYS A 163 24.88 -4.15 -13.86
N ASN A 164 26.11 -4.63 -13.96
CA ASN A 164 26.44 -6.03 -13.99
C ASN A 164 27.09 -6.39 -12.65
N VAL A 165 26.53 -7.35 -11.91
CA VAL A 165 27.09 -7.80 -10.63
C VAL A 165 27.27 -9.31 -10.70
N ASN A 166 28.53 -9.76 -10.60
CA ASN A 166 28.91 -11.17 -10.66
C ASN A 166 28.37 -11.90 -11.89
N GLY A 167 28.44 -11.25 -13.06
CA GLY A 167 27.97 -11.81 -14.33
C GLY A 167 26.45 -11.76 -14.53
N VAL A 168 25.68 -11.22 -13.57
CA VAL A 168 24.25 -10.99 -13.72
C VAL A 168 24.01 -9.57 -14.20
N GLN A 169 23.49 -9.45 -15.41
CA GLN A 169 23.09 -8.17 -16.00
C GLN A 169 21.72 -7.76 -15.48
N TYR A 170 21.66 -6.66 -14.74
CA TYR A 170 20.41 -6.09 -14.26
C TYR A 170 19.70 -5.36 -15.40
N VAL A 171 18.48 -4.90 -15.13
CA VAL A 171 17.63 -4.21 -16.09
C VAL A 171 17.11 -2.89 -15.54
N TRP A 172 16.68 -2.01 -16.43
CA TRP A 172 15.91 -0.82 -16.07
C TRP A 172 14.50 -1.19 -15.58
N ARG A 173 13.86 -0.25 -14.87
CA ARG A 173 12.44 -0.35 -14.52
C ARG A 173 11.53 0.04 -15.69
N TRP A 174 12.02 0.82 -16.64
CA TRP A 174 11.24 1.35 -17.78
C TRP A 174 11.76 0.79 -19.10
N SER A 175 10.86 0.61 -20.07
CA SER A 175 11.22 0.22 -21.44
C SER A 175 11.72 1.41 -22.24
N ARG A 176 12.36 1.16 -23.39
CA ARG A 176 12.86 2.21 -24.28
C ARG A 176 11.75 3.16 -24.71
N GLU A 177 10.58 2.62 -25.03
CA GLU A 177 9.40 3.38 -25.46
C GLU A 177 8.93 4.31 -24.36
N LYS A 178 8.86 3.82 -23.11
CA LYS A 178 8.43 4.63 -21.97
C LYS A 178 9.42 5.76 -21.69
N ILE A 179 10.72 5.48 -21.69
CA ILE A 179 11.75 6.52 -21.52
C ILE A 179 11.61 7.59 -22.60
N ASN A 180 11.42 7.19 -23.86
CA ASN A 180 11.29 8.16 -24.96
C ASN A 180 9.99 8.98 -24.88
N LYS A 181 8.90 8.39 -24.36
CA LYS A 181 7.61 9.07 -24.15
C LYS A 181 7.62 10.01 -22.95
N GLU A 182 8.28 9.63 -21.86
CA GLU A 182 8.23 10.30 -20.55
C GLU A 182 9.60 10.90 -20.16
N LYS A 183 10.30 11.52 -21.12
CA LYS A 183 11.66 12.06 -20.91
C LYS A 183 11.75 13.04 -19.74
N GLU A 184 10.76 13.91 -19.61
CA GLU A 184 10.73 14.93 -18.55
C GLU A 184 10.51 14.35 -17.14
N GLU A 185 10.08 13.09 -17.04
CA GLU A 185 9.86 12.40 -15.76
C GLU A 185 11.13 11.71 -15.25
N LEU A 186 12.27 11.87 -15.91
CA LEU A 186 13.56 11.33 -15.49
C LEU A 186 14.53 12.45 -15.13
N VAL A 187 15.16 12.33 -13.97
CA VAL A 187 16.21 13.24 -13.49
C VAL A 187 17.54 12.52 -13.50
N ILE A 188 18.55 13.12 -14.14
CA ILE A 188 19.93 12.63 -14.10
C ILE A 188 20.64 13.31 -12.93
N LYS A 189 21.27 12.52 -12.07
CA LYS A 189 22.16 13.01 -11.01
C LYS A 189 23.52 12.34 -11.14
N MET A 190 24.57 13.06 -10.78
CA MET A 190 25.91 12.51 -10.62
C MET A 190 26.13 12.23 -9.13
N ASP A 191 26.51 11.01 -8.80
CA ASP A 191 26.77 10.57 -7.43
C ASP A 191 28.04 9.71 -7.42
N ASN A 192 29.05 10.12 -6.64
CA ASN A 192 30.39 9.51 -6.61
C ASN A 192 30.95 9.22 -8.02
N ASP A 193 30.97 10.25 -8.87
CA ASP A 193 31.45 10.21 -10.26
C ASP A 193 30.70 9.22 -11.18
N LYS A 194 29.50 8.78 -10.77
CA LYS A 194 28.65 7.91 -11.59
C LYS A 194 27.31 8.58 -11.87
N PHE A 195 26.89 8.51 -13.12
CA PHE A 195 25.55 8.93 -13.50
C PHE A 195 24.51 7.95 -12.98
N LYS A 196 23.46 8.49 -12.37
CA LYS A 196 22.26 7.78 -11.96
C LYS A 196 21.05 8.50 -12.52
N ILE A 197 20.07 7.73 -12.96
CA ILE A 197 18.77 8.26 -13.41
C ILE A 197 17.74 7.93 -12.35
N TYR A 198 16.86 8.89 -12.04
CA TYR A 198 15.77 8.74 -11.09
C TYR A 198 14.45 9.10 -11.77
N PRO A 199 13.44 8.21 -11.77
CA PRO A 199 12.08 8.61 -12.11
C PRO A 199 11.50 9.53 -11.03
N LYS A 200 10.81 10.58 -11.47
CA LYS A 200 10.03 11.47 -10.61
C LYS A 200 8.84 10.70 -10.07
N LYS A 201 8.77 10.53 -8.74
CA LYS A 201 7.58 10.01 -8.09
C LYS A 201 6.66 11.18 -7.75
N ARG A 202 5.45 11.20 -8.32
CA ARG A 202 4.46 12.30 -8.14
C ARG A 202 3.53 12.11 -6.94
N LYS A 203 3.55 10.93 -6.32
CA LYS A 203 2.82 10.62 -5.10
C LYS A 203 3.79 10.23 -3.99
N ASN A 204 3.76 10.92 -2.85
CA ASN A 204 4.52 10.50 -1.67
C ASN A 204 3.71 9.49 -0.85
N THR A 205 3.67 8.26 -1.35
CA THR A 205 2.80 7.20 -0.84
C THR A 205 3.57 5.92 -0.53
N TRP A 206 2.89 5.01 0.15
CA TRP A 206 3.40 3.76 0.70
C TRP A 206 2.48 2.59 0.37
N ILE A 207 3.06 1.52 -0.17
CA ILE A 207 2.38 0.24 -0.30
C ILE A 207 2.11 -0.31 1.11
N PHE A 208 0.89 -0.77 1.33
CA PHE A 208 0.47 -1.41 2.57
C PHE A 208 1.30 -2.69 2.85
N LYS A 209 1.83 -2.80 4.08
CA LYS A 209 2.51 -4.00 4.57
C LYS A 209 1.52 -4.89 5.32
N THR A 210 1.70 -6.20 5.23
CA THR A 210 0.82 -7.24 5.80
C THR A 210 0.94 -7.38 7.33
N ILE A 211 1.05 -6.27 8.04
CA ILE A 211 1.01 -6.21 9.51
C ILE A 211 0.43 -4.86 9.92
N ILE A 212 -0.46 -4.86 10.91
CA ILE A 212 -1.00 -3.65 11.51
C ILE A 212 -0.52 -3.58 12.96
N LYS A 213 0.18 -2.49 13.29
CA LYS A 213 0.76 -2.25 14.60
C LYS A 213 0.90 -0.75 14.84
N GLY A 214 0.42 -0.30 15.99
CA GLY A 214 0.54 1.07 16.44
C GLY A 214 -0.47 1.37 17.54
N SER A 215 -0.16 2.32 18.41
CA SER A 215 -0.98 2.67 19.58
C SER A 215 -2.43 3.05 19.22
N SER A 216 -2.65 3.62 18.04
CA SER A 216 -3.98 4.01 17.53
C SER A 216 -4.88 2.80 17.21
N PHE A 217 -4.30 1.61 17.03
CA PHE A 217 -5.01 0.37 16.68
C PHE A 217 -5.28 -0.52 17.90
N ASN A 218 -5.01 -0.05 19.11
CA ASN A 218 -5.24 -0.84 20.32
C ASN A 218 -6.72 -0.86 20.70
N ASN A 219 -7.25 -2.00 21.15
CA ASN A 219 -8.65 -2.15 21.60
C ASN A 219 -9.02 -1.16 22.73
N LYS A 220 -8.05 -0.83 23.61
CA LYS A 220 -8.24 0.15 24.70
C LYS A 220 -8.61 1.55 24.17
N THR A 221 -8.14 1.91 22.97
CA THR A 221 -8.46 3.20 22.34
C THR A 221 -9.90 3.21 21.83
N GLY A 222 -10.36 2.12 21.21
CA GLY A 222 -11.74 1.97 20.75
C GLY A 222 -12.77 2.12 21.88
N ASN A 223 -12.54 1.43 23.00
CA ASN A 223 -13.44 1.50 24.15
C ASN A 223 -13.50 2.91 24.77
N LYS A 224 -12.37 3.64 24.83
CA LYS A 224 -12.37 5.03 25.35
C LYS A 224 -13.21 5.99 24.50
N VAL A 225 -13.12 5.87 23.17
CA VAL A 225 -13.92 6.67 22.23
C VAL A 225 -15.40 6.36 22.38
N LEU A 226 -15.74 5.08 22.56
CA LEU A 226 -17.12 4.66 22.68
C LEU A 226 -17.75 5.07 24.02
N SER A 227 -17.03 4.89 25.14
CA SER A 227 -17.48 5.33 26.46
C SER A 227 -17.67 6.86 26.53
N SER A 228 -16.85 7.65 25.82
CA SER A 228 -17.01 9.12 25.80
C SER A 228 -18.24 9.58 25.01
N ILE A 229 -18.61 8.84 23.95
CA ILE A 229 -19.78 9.14 23.11
C ILE A 229 -21.08 8.65 23.77
N LEU A 230 -21.10 7.37 24.18
CA LEU A 230 -22.33 6.72 24.65
C LEU A 230 -22.57 6.89 26.16
N LYS A 231 -21.56 7.33 26.92
CA LYS A 231 -21.61 7.39 28.40
C LYS A 231 -22.07 6.07 29.05
N SER A 232 -21.83 4.95 28.37
CA SER A 232 -22.25 3.61 28.78
C SER A 232 -21.12 2.61 28.55
N ASP A 233 -20.95 1.65 29.45
CA ASP A 233 -19.98 0.57 29.32
C ASP A 233 -20.55 -0.69 28.64
N GLU A 234 -21.72 -0.59 27.98
CA GLU A 234 -22.43 -1.72 27.37
C GLU A 234 -21.67 -2.37 26.19
N PHE A 235 -20.66 -1.70 25.63
CA PHE A 235 -19.88 -2.18 24.50
C PHE A 235 -18.40 -2.36 24.88
N SER A 236 -18.06 -3.56 25.37
CA SER A 236 -16.71 -3.88 25.86
C SER A 236 -15.72 -4.37 24.78
N THR A 237 -16.19 -4.60 23.54
CA THR A 237 -15.43 -5.27 22.46
C THR A 237 -15.38 -4.48 21.14
N ALA A 238 -15.55 -3.16 21.20
CA ALA A 238 -15.57 -2.32 20.00
C ALA A 238 -14.21 -2.33 19.27
N LYS A 239 -14.24 -2.51 17.94
CA LYS A 239 -13.03 -2.38 17.13
C LYS A 239 -12.53 -0.92 17.18
N PRO A 240 -11.20 -0.69 17.14
CA PRO A 240 -10.66 0.67 17.03
C PRO A 240 -11.12 1.35 15.73
N VAL A 241 -11.59 2.59 15.82
CA VAL A 241 -12.02 3.38 14.65
C VAL A 241 -10.90 3.50 13.62
N GLU A 242 -9.66 3.74 14.07
CA GLU A 242 -8.50 3.87 13.20
C GLU A 242 -8.22 2.60 12.38
N LEU A 243 -8.52 1.41 12.93
CA LEU A 243 -8.38 0.16 12.19
C LEU A 243 -9.31 0.15 10.98
N ILE A 244 -10.57 0.51 11.19
CA ILE A 244 -11.55 0.54 10.11
C ILE A 244 -11.22 1.64 9.09
N LYS A 245 -10.75 2.81 9.54
CA LYS A 245 -10.27 3.87 8.65
C LYS A 245 -9.13 3.41 7.74
N LEU A 246 -8.14 2.71 8.30
CA LEU A 246 -7.04 2.13 7.54
C LEU A 246 -7.55 1.17 6.46
N LEU A 247 -8.47 0.26 6.79
CA LEU A 247 -9.03 -0.69 5.83
C LEU A 247 -9.82 0.01 4.71
N ILE A 248 -10.65 1.01 5.05
CA ILE A 248 -11.39 1.80 4.06
C ILE A 248 -10.43 2.57 3.14
N LYS A 249 -9.33 3.13 3.67
CA LYS A 249 -8.30 3.84 2.89
C LYS A 249 -7.58 2.96 1.88
N LEU A 250 -7.63 1.63 2.00
CA LEU A 250 -7.10 0.73 0.98
C LEU A 250 -7.98 0.68 -0.28
N HIS A 251 -9.22 1.18 -0.22
CA HIS A 251 -10.06 1.29 -1.40
C HIS A 251 -9.85 2.64 -2.11
N PRO A 252 -9.52 2.67 -3.41
CA PRO A 252 -9.15 3.90 -4.11
C PRO A 252 -10.31 4.89 -4.33
N ASN A 253 -11.56 4.42 -4.24
CA ASN A 253 -12.74 5.25 -4.44
C ASN A 253 -13.25 5.88 -3.14
N ASN A 254 -13.06 7.20 -2.99
CA ASN A 254 -13.57 7.98 -1.85
C ASN A 254 -15.08 8.25 -1.88
N ASN A 255 -15.81 7.65 -2.82
CA ASN A 255 -17.28 7.67 -2.90
C ASN A 255 -17.85 6.23 -2.86
N ALA A 256 -17.06 5.27 -2.35
CA ALA A 256 -17.47 3.88 -2.26
C ALA A 256 -18.69 3.70 -1.32
N ARG A 257 -19.46 2.64 -1.58
CA ARG A 257 -20.47 2.12 -0.65
C ARG A 257 -19.82 1.11 0.26
N ILE A 258 -20.07 1.22 1.55
CA ILE A 258 -19.51 0.38 2.60
C ILE A 258 -20.66 -0.34 3.27
N LEU A 259 -20.52 -1.65 3.46
CA LEU A 259 -21.55 -2.48 4.08
C LEU A 259 -20.93 -3.17 5.30
N ASP A 260 -21.58 -3.03 6.45
CA ASP A 260 -21.20 -3.76 7.67
C ASP A 260 -22.41 -4.52 8.23
N PHE A 261 -22.53 -5.79 7.81
CA PHE A 261 -23.61 -6.68 8.26
C PHE A 261 -23.34 -7.34 9.63
N TYR A 262 -22.31 -6.88 10.35
CA TYR A 262 -22.00 -7.23 11.75
C TYR A 262 -21.64 -5.97 12.57
N ALA A 263 -22.41 -4.89 12.37
CA ALA A 263 -22.10 -3.54 12.85
C ALA A 263 -21.72 -3.40 14.34
N GLY A 264 -22.24 -4.25 15.23
CA GLY A 264 -21.90 -4.25 16.65
C GLY A 264 -22.08 -2.86 17.29
N SER A 265 -20.97 -2.23 17.68
CA SER A 265 -20.93 -0.88 18.28
C SER A 265 -21.01 0.27 17.28
N GLY A 266 -21.12 -0.01 15.97
CA GLY A 266 -21.21 1.02 14.92
C GLY A 266 -19.89 1.66 14.52
N THR A 267 -18.74 1.03 14.85
CA THR A 267 -17.39 1.56 14.53
C THR A 267 -17.23 1.91 13.06
N THR A 268 -17.78 1.09 12.14
CA THR A 268 -17.67 1.34 10.71
C THR A 268 -18.37 2.63 10.28
N GLY A 269 -19.54 2.92 10.84
CA GLY A 269 -20.25 4.17 10.57
C GLY A 269 -19.46 5.39 11.04
N HIS A 270 -18.88 5.29 12.24
CA HIS A 270 -18.02 6.33 12.78
C HIS A 270 -16.78 6.59 11.88
N ALA A 271 -16.09 5.53 11.47
CA ALA A 271 -14.92 5.63 10.59
C ALA A 271 -15.25 6.29 9.24
N VAL A 272 -16.40 5.95 8.65
CA VAL A 272 -16.88 6.56 7.39
C VAL A 272 -17.12 8.05 7.54
N MET A 273 -17.79 8.46 8.62
CA MET A 273 -18.07 9.87 8.89
C MET A 273 -16.78 10.68 9.09
N GLU A 274 -15.81 10.15 9.85
CA GLU A 274 -14.51 10.80 10.03
C GLU A 274 -13.76 10.93 8.70
N LEU A 275 -13.68 9.86 7.91
CA LEU A 275 -12.95 9.89 6.63
C LEU A 275 -13.54 10.91 5.66
N ASN A 276 -14.87 10.92 5.48
CA ASN A 276 -15.52 11.89 4.61
C ASN A 276 -15.25 13.33 5.06
N LYS A 277 -15.16 13.58 6.37
CA LYS A 277 -14.80 14.90 6.90
C LYS A 277 -13.31 15.23 6.65
N GLU A 278 -12.42 14.25 6.76
CA GLU A 278 -10.97 14.43 6.60
C GLU A 278 -10.55 14.65 5.16
N ASP A 279 -11.10 13.88 4.21
CA ASP A 279 -10.66 13.88 2.81
C ASP A 279 -11.70 14.42 1.81
N GLY A 280 -12.84 14.92 2.31
CA GLY A 280 -13.92 15.44 1.48
C GLY A 280 -14.63 14.37 0.63
N GLY A 281 -14.42 13.09 0.92
CA GLY A 281 -15.11 11.98 0.27
C GLY A 281 -16.62 11.94 0.56
N ASN A 282 -17.35 11.17 -0.25
CA ASN A 282 -18.79 10.94 -0.09
C ASN A 282 -19.09 9.45 0.04
N ARG A 283 -18.33 8.74 0.89
CA ARG A 283 -18.58 7.34 1.19
C ARG A 283 -19.93 7.19 1.90
N VAL A 284 -20.68 6.14 1.56
CA VAL A 284 -21.99 5.87 2.16
C VAL A 284 -21.95 4.52 2.85
N ILE A 285 -22.38 4.46 4.11
CA ILE A 285 -22.49 3.22 4.87
C ILE A 285 -23.91 2.66 4.82
N HIS A 286 -24.01 1.33 4.72
CA HIS A 286 -25.23 0.53 4.76
C HIS A 286 -25.14 -0.58 5.81
#